data_AF-A0A433CE19-F1
#
_entry.id   AF-A0A433CE19-F1
#
_cell.length_a   1.000
_cell.length_b   1.000
_cell.length_c   1.000
_cell.angle_alpha   90.00
_cell.angle_beta   90.00
_cell.angle_gamma   90.00
#
_symmetry.space_group_name_H-M   'P 1'
#
loop_
_entity.id
_entity.type
_entity.pdbx_description
1 polymer ?
#
loop_
_entity_poly.entity_id
_entity_poly.type
_entity_poly.pdbx_seq_one_letter_code
_entity_poly.pdbx_strand_id
1 'polypeptide(L)'
;MSVFQRSFTILTTRLPQFAMRPRSSNNLLQFFEAGKALPTTKYTGRGWRASELRLKSFDDLHKLWYVLLKERNVLATQKEEKKLLKINSANFVNRARIRKCQKSMARIKFVLMERHIAFEKARAELKKMVDEPTESAESAESAESVESADSVESAESAESAESVDSVESVESAKSTEPTEPTKSTS
;
A
#
# COMPACT_ATOMS: atom_id res chain seq x y z
N MET A 1 31.26 -71.83 3.14
CA MET A 1 29.85 -71.46 3.39
C MET A 1 29.82 -70.61 4.65
N SER A 2 29.63 -69.30 4.53
CA SER A 2 29.22 -68.46 5.67
C SER A 2 28.48 -67.25 5.12
N VAL A 3 27.24 -67.17 5.52
CA VAL A 3 26.17 -66.28 5.08
C VAL A 3 26.21 -65.07 6.01
N PHE A 4 26.36 -63.86 5.46
CA PHE A 4 26.01 -62.65 6.21
C PHE A 4 25.57 -61.54 5.24
N GLN A 5 24.35 -61.68 4.72
CA GLN A 5 23.64 -60.55 4.14
C GLN A 5 23.13 -59.69 5.29
N ARG A 6 23.76 -58.53 5.53
CA ARG A 6 23.18 -57.48 6.36
C ARG A 6 22.11 -56.76 5.54
N SER A 7 20.86 -57.19 5.71
CA SER A 7 19.70 -56.46 5.26
C SER A 7 19.55 -55.18 6.09
N PHE A 8 19.89 -54.03 5.51
CA PHE A 8 19.44 -52.74 6.03
C PHE A 8 17.99 -52.54 5.56
N THR A 9 17.03 -52.90 6.41
CA THR A 9 15.66 -52.45 6.25
C THR A 9 15.60 -50.97 6.65
N ILE A 10 15.65 -50.10 5.66
CA ILE A 10 15.37 -48.68 5.86
C ILE A 10 13.86 -48.58 6.12
N LEU A 11 13.45 -48.45 7.38
CA LEU A 11 12.09 -48.09 7.75
C LEU A 11 11.82 -46.70 7.19
N THR A 12 11.23 -46.65 5.99
CA THR A 12 10.68 -45.42 5.45
C THR A 12 9.40 -45.15 6.24
N THR A 13 9.54 -44.40 7.32
CA THR A 13 8.39 -43.84 8.02
C THR A 13 7.76 -42.86 7.04
N ARG A 14 6.70 -43.29 6.34
CA ARG A 14 5.82 -42.38 5.60
C ARG A 14 5.25 -41.40 6.61
N LEU A 15 5.87 -40.23 6.72
CA LEU A 15 5.24 -39.09 7.32
C LEU A 15 3.92 -38.87 6.55
N PRO A 16 2.77 -38.80 7.23
CA PRO A 16 1.55 -38.41 6.56
C PRO A 16 1.83 -37.05 5.93
N GLN A 17 1.64 -36.95 4.62
CA GLN A 17 1.60 -35.66 3.94
C GLN A 17 0.47 -34.88 4.62
N PHE A 18 0.84 -34.08 5.61
CA PHE A 18 0.00 -33.06 6.17
C PHE A 18 -0.24 -32.11 5.00
N ALA A 19 -1.30 -32.39 4.24
CA ALA A 19 -1.75 -31.51 3.19
C ALA A 19 -2.15 -30.23 3.92
N MET A 20 -1.22 -29.28 4.00
CA MET A 20 -1.53 -27.92 4.36
C MET A 20 -2.57 -27.47 3.36
N ARG A 21 -3.85 -27.62 3.70
CA ARG A 21 -4.91 -26.89 3.02
C ARG A 21 -4.61 -25.44 3.36
N PRO A 22 -4.19 -24.62 2.38
CA PRO A 22 -4.01 -23.22 2.66
C PRO A 22 -5.35 -22.71 3.20
N ARG A 23 -5.34 -22.12 4.40
CA ARG A 23 -6.49 -21.34 4.86
C ARG A 23 -6.82 -20.38 3.72
N SER A 24 -8.11 -20.31 3.34
CA SER A 24 -8.58 -19.53 2.19
C SER A 24 -8.44 -18.02 2.47
N SER A 25 -7.20 -17.54 2.52
CA SER A 25 -6.88 -16.14 2.42
C SER A 25 -6.29 -15.97 1.03
N ASN A 26 -7.13 -15.54 0.09
CA ASN A 26 -6.74 -15.19 -1.28
C ASN A 26 -5.74 -14.01 -1.34
N ASN A 27 -5.22 -13.55 -0.19
CA ASN A 27 -4.34 -12.42 -0.02
C ASN A 27 -2.98 -12.63 -0.70
N LEU A 28 -2.36 -13.80 -0.52
CA LEU A 28 -1.07 -14.09 -1.14
C LEU A 28 -1.20 -14.40 -2.64
N LEU A 29 -2.36 -14.92 -3.06
CA LEU A 29 -2.63 -15.17 -4.47
C LEU A 29 -2.74 -13.88 -5.29
N GLN A 30 -2.95 -12.71 -4.66
CA GLN A 30 -2.93 -11.41 -5.35
C GLN A 30 -1.56 -11.07 -5.97
N PHE A 31 -0.48 -11.73 -5.55
CA PHE A 31 0.85 -11.56 -6.14
C PHE A 31 1.05 -12.34 -7.45
N PHE A 32 0.10 -13.19 -7.82
CA PHE A 32 0.15 -14.06 -8.99
C PHE A 32 -1.01 -13.76 -9.94
N GLU A 33 -0.71 -13.56 -11.22
CA GLU A 33 -1.75 -13.30 -12.22
C GLU A 33 -2.52 -14.58 -12.53
N ALA A 34 -3.83 -14.59 -12.25
CA ALA A 34 -4.70 -15.75 -12.45
C ALA A 34 -4.16 -17.05 -11.80
N GLY A 35 -3.46 -16.93 -10.68
CA GLY A 35 -2.84 -18.06 -9.97
C GLY A 35 -1.60 -18.66 -10.66
N LYS A 36 -1.05 -17.99 -11.68
CA LYS A 36 0.12 -18.45 -12.43
C LYS A 36 1.36 -17.62 -12.09
N ALA A 37 2.51 -18.30 -12.02
CA ALA A 37 3.80 -17.68 -11.70
C ALA A 37 4.36 -16.82 -12.86
N LEU A 38 4.06 -17.20 -14.10
CA LEU A 38 4.42 -16.44 -15.29
C LEU A 38 3.17 -15.97 -16.07
N PRO A 39 3.26 -14.78 -16.70
CA PRO A 39 2.14 -14.21 -17.44
C PRO A 39 1.81 -15.06 -18.67
N THR A 40 0.52 -15.37 -18.87
CA THR A 40 0.04 -16.02 -20.09
C THR A 40 -0.32 -15.00 -21.18
N THR A 41 -0.74 -13.79 -20.79
CA THR A 41 -1.20 -12.74 -21.71
C THR A 41 -0.07 -11.82 -22.15
N LYS A 42 0.03 -11.54 -23.45
CA LYS A 42 1.04 -10.60 -24.00
C LYS A 42 0.55 -9.17 -24.15
N TYR A 43 -0.76 -8.98 -24.22
CA TYR A 43 -1.35 -7.68 -24.53
C TYR A 43 -1.65 -6.90 -23.26
N THR A 44 -1.03 -5.73 -23.13
CA THR A 44 -1.34 -4.76 -22.07
C THR A 44 -1.55 -3.39 -22.67
N GLY A 45 -2.58 -2.68 -22.18
CA GLY A 45 -2.95 -1.36 -22.68
C GLY A 45 -1.87 -0.27 -22.51
N ARG A 46 -2.21 0.95 -22.90
CA ARG A 46 -1.34 2.13 -22.74
C ARG A 46 -1.23 2.53 -21.25
N GLY A 47 -0.08 3.08 -20.85
CA GLY A 47 0.08 3.69 -19.52
C GLY A 47 -0.52 5.11 -19.45
N TRP A 48 -0.89 5.56 -18.25
CA TRP A 48 -1.56 6.84 -17.99
C TRP A 48 -0.81 8.07 -18.50
N ARG A 49 -1.47 9.01 -19.18
CA ARG A 49 -0.89 10.31 -19.57
C ARG A 49 -1.06 11.33 -18.45
N ALA A 50 -0.15 12.31 -18.37
CA ALA A 50 -0.25 13.38 -17.38
C ALA A 50 -1.53 14.21 -17.56
N SER A 51 -1.93 14.50 -18.79
CA SER A 51 -3.18 15.21 -19.11
C SER A 51 -4.41 14.53 -18.53
N GLU A 52 -4.47 13.19 -18.57
CA GLU A 52 -5.58 12.40 -18.04
C GLU A 52 -5.60 12.41 -16.51
N LEU A 53 -4.41 12.37 -15.89
CA LEU A 53 -4.25 12.37 -14.43
C LEU A 53 -4.57 13.74 -13.82
N ARG A 54 -4.37 14.85 -14.57
CA ARG A 54 -4.75 16.20 -14.13
C ARG A 54 -6.25 16.36 -13.92
N LEU A 55 -7.08 15.58 -14.63
CA LEU A 55 -8.54 15.60 -14.52
C LEU A 55 -9.09 14.78 -13.35
N LYS A 56 -8.24 14.10 -12.57
CA LYS A 56 -8.67 13.21 -11.47
C LYS A 56 -8.53 13.87 -10.10
N SER A 57 -9.44 13.55 -9.17
CA SER A 57 -9.38 14.01 -7.79
C SER A 57 -8.16 13.42 -7.06
N PHE A 58 -7.83 13.96 -5.88
CA PHE A 58 -6.77 13.42 -5.04
C PHE A 58 -7.04 11.96 -4.64
N ASP A 59 -8.28 11.66 -4.22
CA ASP A 59 -8.70 10.32 -3.81
C ASP A 59 -8.56 9.29 -4.93
N ASP A 60 -8.93 9.65 -6.16
CA ASP A 60 -8.79 8.78 -7.32
C ASP A 60 -7.32 8.52 -7.65
N LEU A 61 -6.46 9.55 -7.56
CA LEU A 61 -5.02 9.38 -7.74
C LEU A 61 -4.40 8.50 -6.65
N HIS A 62 -4.89 8.63 -5.41
CA HIS A 62 -4.43 7.82 -4.29
C HIS A 62 -4.85 6.35 -4.43
N LYS A 63 -6.11 6.08 -4.79
CA LYS A 63 -6.59 4.73 -5.10
C LYS A 63 -5.81 4.13 -6.27
N LEU A 64 -5.63 4.90 -7.35
CA LEU A 64 -4.85 4.49 -8.52
C LEU A 64 -3.39 4.18 -8.15
N TRP A 65 -2.79 4.95 -7.25
CA TRP A 65 -1.44 4.68 -6.74
C TRP A 65 -1.34 3.28 -6.13
N TYR A 66 -2.30 2.87 -5.31
CA TYR A 66 -2.32 1.51 -4.74
C TYR A 66 -2.59 0.42 -5.76
N VAL A 67 -3.44 0.67 -6.75
CA VAL A 67 -3.63 -0.27 -7.87
C VAL A 67 -2.31 -0.48 -8.62
N LEU A 68 -1.60 0.60 -8.96
CA LEU A 68 -0.28 0.52 -9.58
C LEU A 68 0.76 -0.12 -8.66
N LEU A 69 0.65 0.07 -7.34
CA LEU A 69 1.55 -0.52 -6.36
C LEU A 69 1.41 -2.04 -6.31
N LYS A 70 0.17 -2.55 -6.27
CA LYS A 70 -0.12 -3.99 -6.35
C LYS A 70 0.39 -4.58 -7.66
N GLU A 71 0.12 -3.90 -8.77
CA GLU A 71 0.64 -4.26 -10.09
C GLU A 71 2.18 -4.33 -10.10
N ARG A 72 2.87 -3.33 -9.54
CA ARG A 72 4.33 -3.34 -9.43
C ARG A 72 4.85 -4.53 -8.63
N ASN A 73 4.13 -4.92 -7.57
CA ASN A 73 4.50 -6.06 -6.74
C ASN A 73 4.33 -7.39 -7.49
N VAL A 74 3.23 -7.57 -8.23
CA VAL A 74 3.02 -8.72 -9.13
C VAL A 74 4.12 -8.81 -10.19
N LEU A 75 4.51 -7.66 -10.77
CA LEU A 75 5.59 -7.65 -11.76
C LEU A 75 6.96 -7.97 -11.14
N ALA A 76 7.16 -7.65 -9.87
CA ALA A 76 8.39 -7.97 -9.15
C ALA A 76 8.50 -9.48 -8.88
N THR A 77 7.42 -10.14 -8.44
CA THR A 77 7.38 -11.59 -8.24
C THR A 77 7.64 -12.33 -9.55
N GLN A 78 6.99 -11.94 -10.64
CA GLN A 78 7.22 -12.53 -11.96
C GLN A 78 8.65 -12.30 -12.49
N LYS A 79 9.25 -11.16 -12.16
CA LYS A 79 10.64 -10.87 -12.52
C LYS A 79 11.60 -11.80 -11.78
N GLU A 80 11.32 -12.10 -10.51
CA GLU A 80 12.13 -13.03 -9.72
C GLU A 80 11.96 -14.47 -10.22
N GLU A 81 10.72 -14.91 -10.45
CA GLU A 81 10.43 -16.24 -11.01
C GLU A 81 11.14 -16.46 -12.34
N LYS A 82 11.14 -15.45 -13.22
CA LYS A 82 11.88 -15.48 -14.47
C LYS A 82 13.39 -15.69 -14.24
N LYS A 83 13.99 -15.06 -13.22
CA LYS A 83 15.41 -15.26 -12.89
C LYS A 83 15.65 -16.69 -12.42
N LEU A 84 14.77 -17.22 -11.57
CA LEU A 84 14.85 -18.60 -11.06
C LEU A 84 14.79 -19.61 -12.21
N LEU A 85 13.86 -19.43 -13.14
CA LEU A 85 13.68 -20.25 -14.34
C LEU A 85 14.71 -19.95 -15.44
N LYS A 86 15.65 -19.01 -15.22
CA LYS A 86 16.70 -18.61 -16.16
C LYS A 86 16.18 -18.28 -17.57
N ILE A 87 14.99 -17.69 -17.65
CA ILE A 87 14.39 -17.31 -18.93
C ILE A 87 15.13 -16.10 -19.51
N ASN A 88 15.53 -16.19 -20.77
CA ASN A 88 16.24 -15.12 -21.47
C ASN A 88 15.47 -13.78 -21.43
N SER A 89 16.20 -12.69 -21.25
CA SER A 89 15.59 -11.37 -21.08
C SER A 89 14.86 -10.82 -22.30
N ALA A 90 15.23 -11.27 -23.50
CA ALA A 90 14.52 -10.95 -24.73
C ALA A 90 13.11 -11.57 -24.77
N ASN A 91 12.92 -12.74 -24.14
CA ASN A 91 11.66 -13.47 -24.17
C ASN A 91 10.69 -13.05 -23.04
N PHE A 92 11.06 -12.06 -22.23
CA PHE A 92 10.25 -11.62 -21.11
C PHE A 92 9.18 -10.60 -21.52
N VAL A 93 7.95 -11.10 -21.65
CA VAL A 93 6.75 -10.37 -22.07
C VAL A 93 6.51 -9.07 -21.27
N ASN A 94 6.78 -9.09 -19.95
CA ASN A 94 6.39 -7.99 -19.06
C ASN A 94 7.39 -6.82 -18.96
N ARG A 95 8.47 -6.82 -19.76
CA ARG A 95 9.48 -5.73 -19.74
C ARG A 95 8.86 -4.36 -20.06
N ALA A 96 7.95 -4.30 -21.02
CA ALA A 96 7.26 -3.05 -21.37
C ALA A 96 6.24 -2.64 -20.30
N ARG A 97 5.55 -3.61 -19.69
CA ARG A 97 4.54 -3.39 -18.65
C ARG A 97 5.14 -2.75 -17.40
N ILE A 98 6.30 -3.23 -16.95
CA ILE A 98 7.07 -2.63 -15.85
C ILE A 98 7.32 -1.14 -16.09
N ARG A 99 7.83 -0.79 -17.29
CA ARG A 99 8.10 0.61 -17.63
C ARG A 99 6.83 1.46 -17.68
N LYS A 100 5.72 0.92 -18.18
CA LYS A 100 4.43 1.62 -18.23
C LYS A 100 3.89 1.90 -16.83
N CYS A 101 4.00 0.94 -15.91
CA CYS A 101 3.63 1.10 -14.50
C CYS A 101 4.47 2.19 -13.84
N GLN A 102 5.80 2.11 -13.96
CA GLN A 102 6.73 3.10 -13.41
C GLN A 102 6.49 4.51 -13.97
N LYS A 103 6.28 4.65 -15.27
CA LYS A 103 5.96 5.93 -15.90
C LYS A 103 4.63 6.50 -15.39
N SER A 104 3.62 5.66 -15.17
CA SER A 104 2.33 6.10 -14.62
C SER A 104 2.49 6.60 -13.19
N MET A 105 3.23 5.87 -12.34
CA MET A 105 3.57 6.31 -10.98
C MET A 105 4.34 7.64 -10.96
N ALA A 106 5.35 7.79 -11.81
CA ALA A 106 6.13 9.02 -11.89
C ALA A 106 5.26 10.22 -12.30
N ARG A 107 4.31 10.02 -13.23
CA ARG A 107 3.37 11.06 -13.63
C ARG A 107 2.38 11.44 -12.54
N ILE A 108 1.93 10.50 -11.71
CA ILE A 108 1.08 10.82 -10.54
C ILE A 108 1.85 11.74 -9.60
N LYS A 109 3.10 11.39 -9.26
CA LYS A 109 3.96 12.26 -8.43
C LYS A 109 4.14 13.64 -9.05
N PHE A 110 4.38 13.68 -10.35
CA PHE A 110 4.55 14.93 -11.09
C PHE A 110 3.29 15.81 -11.02
N VAL A 111 2.09 15.26 -11.29
CA VAL A 111 0.83 16.02 -11.22
C VAL A 111 0.54 16.52 -9.79
N LEU A 112 0.84 15.72 -8.77
CA LEU A 112 0.70 16.16 -7.38
C LEU A 112 1.66 17.31 -7.04
N MET A 113 2.89 17.26 -7.54
CA MET A 113 3.87 18.33 -7.40
C MET A 113 3.42 19.61 -8.13
N GLU A 114 2.92 19.50 -9.37
CA GLU A 114 2.35 20.63 -10.12
C GLU A 114 1.22 21.32 -9.33
N ARG A 115 0.31 20.53 -8.74
CA ARG A 115 -0.79 21.05 -7.93
C ARG A 115 -0.30 21.74 -6.66
N HIS A 116 0.70 21.16 -5.99
CA HIS A 116 1.30 21.75 -4.81
C HIS A 116 1.92 23.12 -5.10
N ILE A 117 2.74 23.20 -6.16
CA ILE A 117 3.38 24.45 -6.58
C ILE A 117 2.34 25.50 -6.94
N ALA A 118 1.28 25.12 -7.67
CA ALA A 118 0.19 26.03 -8.03
C ALA A 118 -0.55 26.56 -6.80
N PHE A 119 -0.80 25.69 -5.81
CA PHE A 119 -1.43 26.06 -4.55
C PHE A 119 -0.55 27.02 -3.72
N GLU A 120 0.74 26.72 -3.59
CA GLU A 120 1.68 27.61 -2.87
C GLU A 120 1.79 28.97 -3.53
N LYS A 121 1.83 29.00 -4.87
CA LYS A 121 1.85 30.26 -5.64
C LYS A 121 0.59 31.08 -5.39
N ALA A 122 -0.59 30.47 -5.51
CA ALA A 122 -1.87 31.16 -5.26
C ALA A 122 -1.97 31.66 -3.81
N ARG A 123 -1.51 30.86 -2.84
CA ARG A 123 -1.45 31.24 -1.43
C ARG A 123 -0.51 32.42 -1.19
N ALA A 124 0.65 32.45 -1.85
CA ALA A 124 1.60 33.55 -1.76
C ALA A 124 1.04 34.84 -2.39
N GLU A 125 0.32 34.74 -3.51
CA GLU A 125 -0.37 35.88 -4.14
C GLU A 125 -1.46 36.45 -3.24
N LEU A 126 -2.29 35.59 -2.64
CA LEU A 126 -3.33 36.00 -1.69
C LEU A 126 -2.72 36.66 -0.44
N LYS A 127 -1.60 36.14 0.06
CA LYS A 127 -0.88 36.76 1.18
C LYS A 127 -0.40 38.19 0.83
N LYS A 128 0.16 38.38 -0.37
CA LYS A 128 0.58 39.72 -0.84
C LYS A 128 -0.59 40.70 -0.92
N MET A 129 -1.77 40.25 -1.38
CA MET A 129 -2.96 41.10 -1.44
C MET A 129 -3.48 41.53 -0.06
N VAL A 130 -3.20 40.75 0.99
CA VAL A 130 -3.58 41.09 2.37
C VAL A 130 -2.52 41.99 3.03
N ASP A 131 -1.23 41.71 2.78
CA ASP A 131 -0.12 42.45 3.39
C ASP A 131 0.14 43.82 2.72
N GLU A 132 -0.34 44.04 1.49
CA GLU A 132 -0.33 45.34 0.80
C GLU A 132 -1.74 45.99 0.92
N PRO A 133 -2.08 46.63 2.05
CA PRO A 133 -3.30 47.42 2.12
C PRO A 133 -3.09 48.63 1.22
N THR A 134 -3.86 48.71 0.14
CA THR A 134 -4.33 49.94 -0.51
C THR A 134 -3.65 51.25 -0.05
N GLU A 135 -2.47 51.59 -0.59
CA GLU A 135 -1.94 52.98 -0.58
C GLU A 135 -2.78 53.94 -1.48
N SER A 136 -4.07 53.63 -1.71
CA SER A 136 -5.00 54.47 -2.48
C SER A 136 -6.37 54.64 -1.83
N ALA A 137 -6.54 54.23 -0.57
CA ALA A 137 -7.78 54.46 0.19
C ALA A 137 -7.68 55.62 1.21
N GLU A 138 -6.59 56.41 1.22
CA GLU A 138 -6.48 57.63 2.06
C GLU A 138 -7.19 58.85 1.43
N SER A 139 -8.36 58.65 0.83
CA SER A 139 -9.21 59.76 0.36
C SER A 139 -10.71 59.41 0.36
N ALA A 140 -11.19 58.83 1.46
CA ALA A 140 -12.62 58.85 1.81
C ALA A 140 -12.88 58.45 3.28
N GLU A 141 -12.20 59.07 4.24
CA GLU A 141 -12.64 59.05 5.63
C GLU A 141 -13.59 60.22 5.89
N SER A 142 -14.86 60.03 5.52
CA SER A 142 -15.98 60.68 6.18
C SER A 142 -16.58 59.71 7.18
N ALA A 143 -16.38 60.03 8.45
CA ALA A 143 -17.02 59.38 9.57
C ALA A 143 -18.49 59.83 9.66
N GLU A 144 -19.42 58.87 9.54
CA GLU A 144 -20.62 58.78 10.37
C GLU A 144 -21.00 57.28 10.42
N SER A 145 -20.86 56.62 11.57
CA SER A 145 -21.96 56.39 12.52
C SER A 145 -23.14 55.63 11.90
N VAL A 146 -23.30 54.34 12.23
CA VAL A 146 -24.31 53.89 13.21
C VAL A 146 -24.12 52.40 13.54
N GLU A 147 -24.10 52.16 14.85
CA GLU A 147 -24.36 50.89 15.52
C GLU A 147 -25.75 50.36 15.16
N SER A 148 -25.88 49.05 14.93
CA SER A 148 -27.05 48.28 15.39
C SER A 148 -26.76 46.79 15.32
N ALA A 149 -26.63 46.22 16.50
CA ALA A 149 -26.89 44.83 16.80
C ALA A 149 -28.31 44.44 16.37
N ASP A 150 -28.51 43.23 15.85
CA ASP A 150 -29.46 42.31 16.50
C ASP A 150 -29.30 40.85 16.05
N SER A 151 -29.41 39.98 17.07
CA SER A 151 -30.05 38.66 17.08
C SER A 151 -29.57 37.56 16.13
N VAL A 152 -28.77 36.59 16.62
CA VAL A 152 -29.17 35.34 17.32
C VAL A 152 -29.92 34.31 16.45
N GLU A 153 -29.33 33.13 16.31
CA GLU A 153 -29.93 31.90 16.83
C GLU A 153 -28.83 30.84 17.01
N SER A 154 -28.94 30.20 18.16
CA SER A 154 -28.05 29.23 18.76
C SER A 154 -28.34 27.82 18.25
N ALA A 155 -27.52 26.89 18.78
CA ALA A 155 -27.68 25.44 18.84
C ALA A 155 -27.14 24.71 17.60
N GLU A 156 -26.30 23.69 17.73
CA GLU A 156 -26.31 22.67 18.79
C GLU A 156 -24.93 22.04 19.07
N SER A 157 -24.72 21.82 20.38
CA SER A 157 -23.77 20.95 21.08
C SER A 157 -23.35 19.69 20.32
N ALA A 158 -22.06 19.30 20.29
CA ALA A 158 -21.23 18.74 21.35
C ALA A 158 -21.57 17.29 21.74
N GLU A 159 -20.65 16.39 21.41
CA GLU A 159 -20.45 15.05 21.99
C GLU A 159 -19.22 14.43 21.29
N SER A 160 -18.29 13.73 21.91
CA SER A 160 -17.85 13.57 23.29
C SER A 160 -16.49 12.85 23.20
N ALA A 161 -15.70 12.96 24.27
CA ALA A 161 -14.40 12.34 24.45
C ALA A 161 -14.44 10.80 24.56
N GLU A 162 -13.34 10.14 24.18
CA GLU A 162 -12.70 9.01 24.87
C GLU A 162 -11.24 8.99 24.38
N SER A 163 -10.17 9.17 25.17
CA SER A 163 -9.78 8.71 26.50
C SER A 163 -9.54 7.21 26.62
N VAL A 164 -8.25 6.87 26.79
CA VAL A 164 -7.58 5.64 27.29
C VAL A 164 -7.70 4.38 26.40
N ASP A 165 -6.71 3.48 26.27
CA ASP A 165 -5.82 2.98 27.32
C ASP A 165 -4.55 2.25 26.80
N SER A 166 -3.53 2.25 27.66
CA SER A 166 -2.54 1.18 27.92
C SER A 166 -1.38 0.88 26.95
N VAL A 167 -0.24 1.48 27.32
CA VAL A 167 1.07 0.82 27.53
C VAL A 167 0.93 -0.29 28.59
N GLU A 168 1.48 -1.50 28.45
CA GLU A 168 2.82 -2.07 28.75
C GLU A 168 2.62 -3.60 28.55
N SER A 169 3.56 -4.52 28.38
CA SER A 169 4.81 -4.72 29.08
C SER A 169 5.69 -5.70 28.29
N VAL A 170 6.99 -5.55 28.50
CA VAL A 170 8.07 -6.50 28.21
C VAL A 170 8.14 -7.46 29.39
N GLU A 171 8.40 -8.77 29.18
CA GLU A 171 9.39 -9.50 29.98
C GLU A 171 9.73 -10.90 29.44
N SER A 172 10.95 -11.33 29.75
CA SER A 172 11.64 -12.52 29.27
C SER A 172 11.48 -13.74 30.17
N ALA A 173 11.78 -14.91 29.55
CA ALA A 173 12.35 -16.13 30.11
C ALA A 173 11.49 -17.04 31.02
N LYS A 174 11.42 -18.34 30.67
CA LYS A 174 12.21 -19.43 31.29
C LYS A 174 11.66 -20.83 30.93
N SER A 175 12.58 -21.77 30.77
CA SER A 175 12.43 -23.21 30.49
C SER A 175 11.37 -23.96 31.30
N THR A 176 10.77 -25.00 30.71
CA THR A 176 10.69 -26.35 31.30
C THR A 176 10.58 -27.42 30.20
N GLU A 177 11.31 -28.52 30.38
CA GLU A 177 11.36 -29.73 29.55
C GLU A 177 10.43 -30.83 30.18
N PRO A 178 10.43 -32.09 29.71
CA PRO A 178 9.25 -32.83 29.25
C PRO A 178 8.56 -33.69 30.32
N THR A 179 7.32 -34.10 30.07
CA THR A 179 6.63 -35.16 30.84
C THR A 179 6.33 -36.37 29.96
N GLU A 180 6.89 -37.51 30.34
CA GLU A 180 6.62 -38.85 29.79
C GLU A 180 5.17 -39.29 30.06
N PRO A 181 4.59 -40.16 29.20
CA PRO A 181 3.57 -41.08 29.65
C PRO A 181 4.15 -42.49 29.86
N THR A 182 3.89 -42.96 31.07
CA THR A 182 4.12 -44.27 31.68
C THR A 182 3.82 -45.48 30.79
N LYS A 183 4.72 -46.47 30.83
CA LYS A 183 4.42 -47.89 30.62
C LYS A 183 3.23 -48.30 31.49
N SER A 184 2.23 -48.95 30.89
CA SER A 184 1.38 -49.91 31.61
C SER A 184 1.47 -51.26 30.93
N THR A 185 1.88 -52.22 31.74
CA THR A 185 1.85 -53.67 31.53
C THR A 185 0.40 -54.13 31.62
N SER A 186 -0.12 -54.77 30.56
CA SER A 186 -0.89 -56.02 30.59
C SER A 186 -1.14 -56.52 29.18
#